data_AF-S3BCU6-F1
#
_entry.id   AF-S3BCU6-F1
#
_cell.length_a   1.000
_cell.length_b   1.000
_cell.length_c   1.000
_cell.angle_alpha   90.00
_cell.angle_beta   90.00
_cell.angle_gamma   90.00
#
_symmetry.space_group_name_H-M   'P 1'
#
loop_
_entity.id
_entity.type
_entity.pdbx_description
1 polymer ?
#
loop_
_entity_poly.entity_id
_entity_poly.type
_entity_poly.pdbx_seq_one_letter_code
_entity_poly.pdbx_strand_id
1 'polypeptide(L)'
;MSENDLPDELSVSPPGRYRPPGYASADKRRRAIALFEAGIGYTKASRILDLPSTTLRDWAEAWKSGKFSVEISPNLYRYSDAVRTKAIAMRLSGSTWKAIRAATGAPPATVRRWIDAHCAQTKRKPSKPEPLK
;
A
#
# COMPACT_ATOMS: atom_id res chain seq x y z
N MET A 1 20.42 0.85 23.68
CA MET A 1 20.32 -0.61 23.49
C MET A 1 18.94 -1.01 23.99
N SER A 2 17.96 -1.39 23.17
CA SER A 2 18.06 -2.18 21.95
C SER A 2 17.33 -1.56 20.77
N GLU A 3 18.07 -1.43 19.68
CA GLU A 3 17.57 -1.41 18.32
C GLU A 3 16.80 -2.72 18.08
N ASN A 4 15.52 -2.62 17.73
CA ASN A 4 14.85 -3.67 16.96
C ASN A 4 14.03 -2.97 15.87
N ASP A 5 14.74 -2.10 15.15
CA ASP A 5 14.40 -1.69 13.80
C ASP A 5 14.77 -2.87 12.90
N LEU A 6 13.88 -3.84 12.81
CA LEU A 6 13.97 -4.90 11.81
C LEU A 6 12.82 -4.68 10.83
N PRO A 7 13.10 -4.30 9.58
CA PRO A 7 12.06 -3.95 8.63
C PRO A 7 11.19 -5.18 8.33
N ASP A 8 9.88 -4.94 8.23
CA ASP A 8 8.83 -5.84 7.75
C ASP A 8 9.04 -6.15 6.24
N GLU A 9 10.26 -6.55 5.87
CA GLU A 9 10.82 -6.63 4.52
C GLU A 9 10.75 -8.06 3.95
N LEU A 10 9.74 -8.85 4.32
CA LEU A 10 9.52 -10.17 3.70
C LEU A 10 8.07 -10.49 3.32
N SER A 11 7.15 -9.52 3.41
CA SER A 11 5.91 -9.61 2.63
C SER A 11 6.26 -9.26 1.19
N VAL A 12 6.58 -10.28 0.38
CA VAL A 12 6.83 -10.19 -1.07
C VAL A 12 5.78 -9.27 -1.69
N SER A 13 6.12 -8.00 -1.84
CA SER A 13 5.25 -7.03 -2.47
C SER A 13 5.31 -7.32 -3.96
N PRO A 14 4.16 -7.38 -4.68
CA PRO A 14 4.19 -7.49 -6.12
C PRO A 14 5.08 -6.38 -6.70
N PRO A 15 5.93 -6.66 -7.71
CA PRO A 15 6.93 -5.73 -8.17
C PRO A 15 6.33 -4.35 -8.46
N GLY A 16 6.89 -3.31 -7.83
CA GLY A 16 6.49 -1.92 -8.02
C GLY A 16 5.27 -1.44 -7.24
N ARG A 17 4.68 -2.29 -6.39
CA ARG A 17 3.70 -1.87 -5.39
C ARG A 17 4.36 -1.76 -4.03
N TYR A 18 4.06 -0.69 -3.31
CA TYR A 18 4.48 -0.54 -1.92
C TYR A 18 3.25 -0.53 -1.02
N ARG A 19 3.49 -0.98 0.20
CA ARG A 19 2.49 -0.94 1.24
C ARG A 19 2.55 0.42 1.95
N PRO A 20 1.43 1.14 2.13
CA PRO A 20 1.44 2.34 2.94
C PRO A 20 1.91 2.04 4.38
N PRO A 21 2.78 2.87 4.97
CA PRO A 21 3.17 2.73 6.36
C PRO A 21 1.92 2.84 7.25
N GLY A 22 1.79 1.95 8.23
CA GLY A 22 0.64 1.88 9.15
C GLY A 22 -0.31 0.70 8.94
N TYR A 23 -0.12 -0.12 7.89
CA TYR A 23 -0.86 -1.38 7.76
C TYR A 23 -0.09 -2.53 8.42
N ALA A 24 -0.76 -3.31 9.26
CA ALA A 24 -0.15 -4.41 10.02
C ALA A 24 0.04 -5.68 9.16
N SER A 25 1.28 -6.18 9.10
CA SER A 25 1.76 -7.33 8.29
C SER A 25 0.86 -8.56 8.26
N ALA A 26 0.96 -9.34 7.18
CA ALA A 26 0.30 -10.63 7.08
C ALA A 26 0.70 -11.51 8.26
N ASP A 27 1.95 -11.41 8.72
CA ASP A 27 2.44 -12.11 9.91
C ASP A 27 1.78 -11.61 11.21
N LYS A 28 1.58 -10.30 11.36
CA LYS A 28 0.82 -9.75 12.51
C LYS A 28 -0.63 -10.23 12.48
N ARG A 29 -1.25 -10.36 11.30
CA ARG A 29 -2.60 -10.92 11.13
C ARG A 29 -2.67 -12.39 11.50
N ARG A 30 -1.72 -13.22 11.07
CA ARG A 30 -1.63 -14.64 11.47
C ARG A 30 -1.51 -14.77 12.98
N ARG A 31 -0.60 -14.00 13.58
CA ARG A 31 -0.42 -13.99 15.04
C ARG A 31 -1.68 -13.53 15.77
N ALA A 32 -2.42 -12.56 15.23
CA ALA A 32 -3.69 -12.13 15.82
C ALA A 32 -4.74 -13.25 15.84
N ILE A 33 -4.84 -14.06 14.77
CA ILE A 33 -5.75 -15.23 14.75
C ILE A 33 -5.38 -16.22 15.84
N ALA A 34 -4.10 -16.59 15.94
CA ALA A 34 -3.64 -17.52 16.98
C ALA A 34 -3.95 -17.01 18.39
N LEU A 35 -3.85 -15.69 18.62
CA LEU A 35 -4.24 -15.07 19.90
C LEU A 35 -5.76 -15.14 20.12
N PHE A 36 -6.58 -14.88 19.11
CA PHE A 36 -8.04 -14.97 19.21
C PHE A 36 -8.53 -16.41 19.43
N GLU A 37 -7.92 -17.38 18.74
CA GLU A 37 -8.16 -18.83 18.93
C GLU A 37 -7.77 -19.29 20.35
N ALA A 38 -6.68 -18.75 20.90
CA ALA A 38 -6.27 -18.97 22.28
C ALA A 38 -7.15 -18.25 23.32
N GLY A 39 -8.23 -17.57 22.91
CA GLY A 39 -9.13 -16.83 23.79
C GLY A 39 -8.56 -15.52 24.34
N ILE A 40 -7.46 -15.02 23.76
CA ILE A 40 -6.83 -13.77 24.18
C ILE A 40 -7.58 -12.60 23.56
N GLY A 41 -8.18 -11.77 24.41
CA GLY A 41 -8.89 -10.57 23.99
C GLY A 41 -7.98 -9.52 23.31
N TYR A 42 -8.59 -8.68 22.47
CA TYR A 42 -7.90 -7.67 21.65
C TYR A 42 -7.02 -6.70 22.46
N THR A 43 -7.37 -6.38 23.71
CA THR A 43 -6.57 -5.51 24.58
C THR A 43 -5.21 -6.11 24.93
N LYS A 44 -5.17 -7.42 25.22
CA LYS A 44 -3.91 -8.14 25.50
C LYS A 44 -3.12 -8.37 24.22
N ALA A 45 -3.82 -8.75 23.15
CA ALA A 45 -3.20 -8.93 21.84
C ALA A 45 -2.55 -7.63 21.31
N SER A 46 -3.09 -6.45 21.66
CA SER A 46 -2.60 -5.14 21.22
C SER A 46 -1.21 -4.87 21.77
N ARG A 47 -0.98 -5.25 23.04
CA ARG A 47 0.33 -5.15 23.69
C ARG A 47 1.33 -6.17 23.13
N ILE A 48 0.86 -7.36 22.75
CA ILE A 48 1.73 -8.43 22.21
C ILE A 48 2.17 -8.13 20.77
N LEU A 49 1.28 -7.56 19.96
CA LEU A 49 1.54 -7.30 18.53
C LEU A 49 2.09 -5.90 18.25
N ASP A 50 2.19 -5.06 19.28
CA ASP A 50 2.50 -3.63 19.18
C ASP A 50 1.64 -2.97 18.09
N LEU A 51 0.33 -3.02 18.32
CA LEU A 51 -0.69 -2.47 17.42
C LEU A 51 -1.72 -1.68 18.21
N PRO A 52 -2.29 -0.62 17.61
CA PRO A 52 -3.36 0.13 18.25
C PRO A 52 -4.56 -0.78 18.56
N SER A 53 -5.12 -0.61 19.76
CA SER A 53 -6.24 -1.41 20.27
C SER A 53 -7.49 -1.29 19.41
N THR A 54 -7.68 -0.16 18.73
CA THR A 54 -8.75 0.05 17.75
C THR A 54 -8.65 -0.92 16.59
N THR A 55 -7.46 -1.07 16.00
CA THR A 55 -7.22 -2.01 14.90
C THR A 55 -7.45 -3.46 15.32
N LEU A 56 -7.01 -3.86 16.52
CA LEU A 56 -7.27 -5.23 16.98
C LEU A 56 -8.71 -5.48 17.39
N ARG A 57 -9.45 -4.46 17.82
CA ARG A 57 -10.89 -4.57 18.02
C ARG A 57 -11.60 -4.86 16.70
N ASP A 58 -11.32 -4.09 15.64
CA ASP A 58 -11.87 -4.32 14.31
C ASP A 58 -11.54 -5.74 13.81
N TRP A 59 -10.32 -6.21 14.08
CA TRP A 59 -9.89 -7.56 13.71
C TRP A 59 -10.63 -8.64 14.50
N ALA A 60 -10.84 -8.44 15.80
CA ALA A 60 -11.60 -9.38 16.63
C ALA A 60 -13.07 -9.44 16.20
N GLU A 61 -13.68 -8.31 15.83
CA GLU A 61 -15.05 -8.24 15.30
C GLU A 61 -15.15 -8.92 13.92
N ALA A 62 -14.17 -8.69 13.03
CA ALA A 62 -14.07 -9.38 11.75
C ALA A 62 -13.84 -10.90 11.92
N TRP A 63 -13.08 -11.32 12.94
CA TRP A 63 -12.80 -12.72 13.22
C TRP A 63 -14.05 -13.44 13.75
N LYS A 64 -14.76 -12.81 14.70
CA LYS A 64 -16.05 -13.31 15.21
C LYS A 64 -17.11 -13.43 14.13
N SER A 65 -17.07 -12.56 13.11
CA SER A 65 -18.00 -12.60 11.97
C SER A 65 -17.54 -13.51 10.82
N GLY A 66 -16.39 -14.20 10.96
CA GLY A 66 -15.84 -15.09 9.94
C GLY A 66 -15.30 -14.38 8.69
N LYS A 67 -15.18 -13.05 8.73
CA LYS A 67 -14.71 -12.20 7.61
C LYS A 67 -13.23 -11.82 7.72
N PHE A 68 -12.55 -12.27 8.77
CA PHE A 68 -11.14 -11.95 8.96
C PHE A 68 -10.25 -12.75 8.02
N SER A 69 -9.55 -12.06 7.13
CA SER A 69 -8.57 -12.67 6.23
C SER A 69 -7.14 -12.31 6.63
N VAL A 70 -6.31 -13.35 6.69
CA VAL A 70 -4.85 -13.24 6.81
C VAL A 70 -4.28 -12.51 5.61
N GLU A 71 -4.84 -12.76 4.43
CA GLU A 71 -4.35 -12.17 3.20
C GLU A 71 -4.71 -10.68 3.15
N ILE A 72 -3.69 -9.87 2.94
CA ILE A 72 -3.88 -8.44 2.72
C ILE A 72 -4.47 -8.28 1.33
N SER A 73 -5.63 -7.61 1.24
CA SER A 73 -6.26 -7.37 -0.06
C SER A 73 -5.26 -6.69 -1.01
N PRO A 74 -5.13 -7.16 -2.26
CA PRO A 74 -4.22 -6.56 -3.25
C PRO A 74 -4.56 -5.09 -3.56
N ASN A 75 -5.79 -4.65 -3.25
CA ASN A 75 -6.23 -3.26 -3.37
C ASN A 75 -5.64 -2.32 -2.32
N LEU A 76 -5.11 -2.87 -1.23
CA LEU A 76 -4.47 -2.10 -0.16
C LEU A 76 -3.04 -1.68 -0.51
N TYR A 77 -2.42 -2.40 -1.45
CA TYR A 77 -1.13 -2.07 -2.00
C TYR A 77 -1.27 -0.87 -2.95
N ARG A 78 -0.45 0.16 -2.72
CA ARG A 78 -0.41 1.33 -3.60
C ARG A 78 0.69 1.16 -4.63
N TYR A 79 0.46 1.66 -5.84
CA TYR A 79 1.53 1.76 -6.82
C TYR A 79 2.56 2.76 -6.33
N SER A 80 3.83 2.39 -6.37
CA SER A 80 4.94 3.30 -6.10
C SER A 80 4.91 4.49 -7.06
N ASP A 81 5.47 5.62 -6.62
CA ASP A 81 5.58 6.79 -7.49
C ASP A 81 6.46 6.48 -8.72
N ALA A 82 7.49 5.65 -8.55
CA ALA A 82 8.31 5.15 -9.66
C ALA A 82 7.47 4.42 -10.73
N VAL A 83 6.55 3.54 -10.33
CA VAL A 83 5.64 2.88 -11.27
C VAL A 83 4.70 3.86 -11.95
N ARG A 84 4.15 4.82 -11.20
CA ARG A 84 3.28 5.86 -11.74
C ARG A 84 4.02 6.69 -12.80
N THR A 85 5.20 7.21 -12.45
CA THR A 85 6.02 8.08 -13.31
C THR A 85 6.49 7.33 -14.55
N LYS A 86 6.93 6.07 -14.41
CA LYS A 86 7.27 5.20 -15.55
C LYS A 86 6.08 4.96 -16.48
N ALA A 87 4.89 4.68 -15.94
CA ALA A 87 3.69 4.45 -16.75
C ALA A 87 3.26 5.70 -17.53
N ILE A 88 3.34 6.89 -16.91
CA ILE A 88 3.06 8.17 -17.56
C ILE A 88 4.09 8.45 -18.66
N ALA A 89 5.38 8.33 -18.35
CA ALA A 89 6.47 8.57 -19.30
C ALA A 89 6.37 7.65 -20.54
N MET A 90 6.15 6.35 -20.33
CA MET A 90 5.94 5.40 -21.42
C MET A 90 4.72 5.76 -22.28
N ARG A 91 3.66 6.30 -21.68
CA ARG A 91 2.49 6.71 -22.46
C ARG A 91 2.76 7.96 -23.28
N LEU A 92 3.44 8.95 -22.71
CA LEU A 92 3.85 10.16 -23.42
C LEU A 92 4.85 9.86 -24.55
N SER A 93 5.69 8.83 -24.39
CA SER A 93 6.61 8.36 -25.43
C SER A 93 5.96 7.51 -26.53
N GLY A 94 4.62 7.36 -26.52
CA GLY A 94 3.88 6.62 -27.55
C GLY A 94 3.75 5.11 -27.33
N SER A 95 4.14 4.57 -26.17
CA SER A 95 4.03 3.14 -25.89
C SER A 95 2.57 2.66 -25.90
N THR A 96 2.37 1.42 -26.35
CA THR A 96 1.05 0.78 -26.33
C THR A 96 0.62 0.42 -24.91
N TRP A 97 -0.69 0.38 -24.66
CA TRP A 97 -1.25 -0.02 -23.37
C TRP A 97 -0.81 -1.42 -22.93
N LYS A 98 -0.60 -2.33 -23.89
CA LYS A 98 -0.09 -3.69 -23.63
C LYS A 98 1.35 -3.66 -23.12
N ALA A 99 2.21 -2.84 -23.72
CA ALA A 99 3.60 -2.67 -23.28
C ALA A 99 3.67 -2.01 -21.90
N ILE A 100 2.84 -1.00 -21.63
CA ILE A 100 2.77 -0.36 -20.31
C ILE A 100 2.34 -1.36 -19.24
N ARG A 101 1.29 -2.16 -19.50
CA ARG A 101 0.82 -3.19 -18.55
C ARG A 101 1.89 -4.23 -18.28
N ALA A 102 2.61 -4.70 -19.31
CA ALA A 102 3.70 -5.65 -19.14
C ALA A 102 4.85 -5.08 -18.30
N ALA A 103 5.18 -3.80 -18.50
CA ALA A 103 6.31 -3.14 -17.83
C ALA A 103 6.02 -2.63 -16.41
N THR A 104 4.75 -2.38 -16.07
CA THR A 104 4.34 -1.71 -14.82
C THR A 104 3.33 -2.49 -13.98
N GLY A 105 2.69 -3.51 -14.55
CA GLY A 105 1.60 -4.26 -13.90
C GLY A 105 0.31 -3.44 -13.68
N ALA A 106 0.28 -2.17 -14.09
CA ALA A 106 -0.88 -1.31 -13.91
C ALA A 106 -1.92 -1.51 -15.04
N PRO A 107 -3.22 -1.60 -14.72
CA PRO A 107 -4.25 -1.72 -15.73
C PRO A 107 -4.46 -0.38 -16.46
N PRO A 108 -4.89 -0.39 -17.74
CA PRO A 108 -5.02 0.83 -18.55
C PRO A 108 -5.91 1.91 -17.93
N ALA A 109 -6.99 1.52 -17.24
CA ALA A 109 -7.90 2.45 -16.57
C ALA A 109 -7.19 3.25 -15.46
N THR A 110 -6.32 2.60 -14.68
CA THR A 110 -5.53 3.27 -13.63
C THR A 110 -4.52 4.23 -14.24
N VAL A 111 -3.84 3.83 -15.31
CA VAL A 111 -2.85 4.67 -16.01
C VAL A 111 -3.50 5.90 -16.64
N ARG A 112 -4.70 5.78 -17.22
CA ARG A 112 -5.48 6.93 -17.71
C ARG A 112 -5.75 7.94 -16.59
N ARG A 113 -6.24 7.48 -15.44
CA ARG A 113 -6.48 8.36 -14.29
C ARG A 113 -5.21 9.09 -13.81
N TRP A 114 -4.06 8.43 -13.88
CA TRP A 114 -2.78 9.08 -13.57
C TRP A 114 -2.39 10.15 -14.59
N ILE A 115 -2.61 9.90 -15.88
CA ILE A 115 -2.35 10.87 -16.94
C ILE A 115 -3.30 12.06 -16.81
N ASP A 116 -4.58 11.84 -16.57
CA ASP A 116 -5.56 12.91 -16.37
C ASP A 116 -5.15 13.80 -15.18
N ALA A 117 -4.76 13.18 -14.07
CA ALA A 117 -4.24 13.89 -12.90
C ALA A 117 -2.91 14.61 -13.20
N HIS A 118 -2.03 14.02 -14.01
CA HIS A 118 -0.77 14.63 -14.42
C HIS A 118 -1.03 15.86 -15.31
N CYS A 119 -1.88 15.74 -16.32
CA CYS A 119 -2.30 16.84 -17.19
C CYS A 119 -3.05 17.95 -16.43
N ALA A 120 -3.87 17.60 -15.44
CA ALA A 120 -4.53 18.59 -14.58
C ALA A 120 -3.52 19.34 -13.69
N GLN A 121 -2.47 18.66 -13.23
CA GLN A 121 -1.39 19.30 -12.46
C GLN A 121 -0.49 20.17 -13.33
N THR A 122 -0.15 19.76 -14.55
CA THR A 122 0.66 20.56 -15.48
C THR A 122 -0.07 21.83 -15.93
N LYS A 123 -1.39 21.77 -16.14
CA LYS A 123 -2.22 22.95 -16.45
C LYS A 123 -2.35 23.94 -15.29
N ARG A 124 -2.14 23.51 -14.04
CA ARG A 124 -2.31 24.33 -12.83
C ARG A 124 -1.06 25.09 -12.40
N LYS A 125 0.11 24.84 -12.98
CA LYS A 125 1.38 25.43 -12.55
C LYS A 125 1.80 26.55 -13.52
N PRO A 126 1.45 27.83 -13.29
CA PRO A 126 2.21 28.92 -13.87
C PRO A 126 3.59 28.89 -13.19
N SER A 127 4.62 28.52 -13.94
CA SER A 127 6.02 28.71 -13.55
C SER A 127 6.25 30.19 -13.32
N LYS A 128 6.39 30.60 -12.05
CA LYS A 128 6.93 31.91 -11.70
C LYS A 128 8.37 31.94 -12.23
N PRO A 129 8.75 32.86 -13.14
CA PRO A 129 10.15 33.00 -13.50
C PRO A 129 10.90 33.49 -12.27
N GLU A 130 11.92 32.73 -11.88
CA GLU A 130 12.87 33.10 -10.83
C GLU A 130 13.63 34.34 -11.31
N PRO A 131 13.61 35.48 -10.59
CA PRO A 131 14.44 36.60 -10.97
C PRO A 131 15.88 36.30 -10.59
N LEU A 132 16.73 36.11 -11.60
CA LEU A 132 18.17 36.29 -11.45
C LEU A 132 18.44 37.74 -11.06
N LYS A 133 18.77 37.96 -9.78
CA LYS A 133 19.57 39.10 -9.32
C LYS A 133 20.19 38.82 -7.96
#